data_AF-A0A832U2F7-F1
#
_entry.id   AF-A0A832U2F7-F1
#
_cell.length_a   1.000
_cell.length_b   1.000
_cell.length_c   1.000
_cell.angle_alpha   90.00
_cell.angle_beta   90.00
_cell.angle_gamma   90.00
#
_symmetry.space_group_name_H-M   'P 1'
#
loop_
_entity.id
_entity.type
_entity.pdbx_description
1 polymer ?
#
loop_
_entity_poly.entity_id
_entity_poly.type
_entity_poly.pdbx_seq_one_letter_code
_entity_poly.pdbx_strand_id
1 'polypeptide(L)' 'MDFSEKGVYCLLFENRDCVIEVGKKGTFSFSEGFHIYVGSALGSGGMKRVKRHIDFSLRKDRNPRWHVDYL' A
#
# COMPACT_ATOMS: atom_id res chain seq x y z
N MET A 1 -17.54 4.91 -10.41
CA MET A 1 -16.31 4.63 -11.17
C MET A 1 -16.19 3.13 -11.35
N ASP A 2 -15.95 2.68 -12.59
CA ASP A 2 -15.55 1.30 -12.83
C ASP A 2 -14.09 1.13 -12.36
N PHE A 3 -13.83 0.07 -11.60
CA PHE A 3 -12.49 -0.27 -11.09
C PHE A 3 -12.02 -1.62 -11.65
N SER A 4 -12.69 -2.14 -12.69
CA SER A 4 -12.32 -3.37 -13.38
C SER A 4 -11.03 -3.22 -14.20
N GLU A 5 -10.65 -1.98 -14.52
CA GLU A 5 -9.46 -1.65 -15.30
C GLU A 5 -8.19 -2.17 -14.64
N LYS A 6 -7.25 -2.60 -15.50
CA LYS A 6 -5.92 -3.07 -15.10
C LYS A 6 -4.90 -1.99 -15.39
N GLY A 7 -3.84 -1.94 -14.58
CA GLY A 7 -2.74 -1.01 -14.84
C GLY A 7 -1.70 -1.01 -13.74
N VAL A 8 -0.89 0.05 -13.73
CA VAL A 8 0.07 0.38 -12.68
C VAL A 8 -0.41 1.63 -11.97
N TYR A 9 -0.16 1.73 -10.67
CA TYR A 9 -0.56 2.87 -9.84
C TYR A 9 0.58 3.28 -8.91
N CYS A 10 0.57 4.55 -8.53
CA CYS A 10 1.41 5.13 -7.50
C CYS A 10 0.53 5.57 -6.33
N LEU A 11 0.87 5.16 -5.12
CA LEU A 11 0.28 5.72 -3.89
C LEU A 11 1.28 6.70 -3.31
N LEU A 12 0.90 7.97 -3.21
CA LEU A 12 1.64 8.98 -2.47
C LEU A 12 1.09 9.03 -1.04
N PHE A 13 1.97 8.94 -0.06
CA PHE A 13 1.60 9.04 1.36
C PHE A 13 2.70 9.75 2.14
N GLU A 14 2.30 10.36 3.25
CA GLU A 14 3.20 11.01 4.20
C GLU A 14 3.35 10.15 5.45
N ASN A 15 4.56 10.01 5.97
CA ASN A 15 4.82 9.35 7.24
C ASN A 15 5.76 10.19 8.11
N ARG A 16 5.79 9.87 9.41
CA ARG A 16 6.87 10.27 10.31
C ARG A 16 7.99 9.23 10.26
N ASP A 17 9.15 9.58 10.80
CA ASP A 17 10.24 8.63 11.03
C ASP A 17 9.71 7.36 11.72
N CYS A 18 9.91 6.21 11.07
CA CYS A 18 9.47 4.93 11.62
C CYS A 18 10.35 3.77 11.18
N VAL A 19 10.38 2.74 12.02
CA VAL A 19 11.03 1.46 11.72
C VAL A 19 9.96 0.37 11.79
N ILE A 20 9.73 -0.34 10.70
CA ILE A 20 8.69 -1.36 10.60
C ILE A 20 9.25 -2.69 10.09
N GLU A 21 8.71 -3.80 10.58
CA GLU A 21 8.97 -5.14 10.05
C GLU A 21 7.98 -5.46 8.93
N VAL A 22 8.47 -5.61 7.70
CA VAL A 22 7.66 -5.86 6.50
C VAL A 22 7.62 -7.36 6.21
N GLY A 23 6.89 -8.10 7.04
CA GLY A 23 6.78 -9.56 6.95
C GLY A 23 8.15 -10.23 6.80
N LYS A 24 8.27 -11.20 5.87
CA LYS A 24 9.54 -11.91 5.63
C LYS A 24 10.66 -11.07 4.99
N LYS A 25 10.39 -9.81 4.60
CA LYS A 25 11.44 -8.94 4.04
C LYS A 25 12.33 -8.34 5.14
N GLY A 26 11.93 -8.43 6.40
CA GLY A 26 12.67 -7.89 7.53
C GLY A 26 12.33 -6.44 7.82
N THR A 27 13.23 -5.78 8.52
CA THR A 27 13.02 -4.44 9.10
C THR A 27 13.49 -3.34 8.17
N PHE A 28 12.67 -2.31 7.99
CA PHE A 28 12.96 -1.15 7.16
C PHE A 28 12.75 0.13 7.96
N SER A 29 13.65 1.08 7.78
CA SER A 29 13.51 2.46 8.27
C SER A 29 12.96 3.35 7.17
N PHE A 30 11.94 4.13 7.49
CA PHE A 30 11.41 5.18 6.63
C PHE A 30 11.65 6.52 7.32
N SER A 31 12.31 7.44 6.62
CA SER A 31 12.45 8.84 7.06
C SER A 31 11.11 9.56 6.99
N GLU A 32 10.93 10.62 7.77
CA GLU A 32 9.76 11.50 7.68
C GLU A 32 9.64 12.14 6.29
N GLY A 33 8.40 12.37 5.87
CA GLY A 33 8.07 13.03 4.62
C GLY A 33 7.24 12.17 3.68
N PHE A 34 7.33 12.48 2.38
CA PHE A 34 6.52 11.82 1.35
C PHE A 34 7.22 10.62 0.73
N HIS A 35 6.48 9.52 0.59
CA HIS A 35 6.93 8.31 -0.06
C HIS A 35 5.96 7.89 -1.15
N ILE A 36 6.48 7.18 -2.16
CA ILE A 36 5.68 6.61 -3.23
C ILE A 36 5.79 5.09 -3.20
N TYR A 37 4.63 4.43 -3.12
CA TYR A 37 4.53 3.00 -3.40
C TYR A 37 4.05 2.78 -4.83
N VAL A 38 4.84 2.04 -5.62
CA VAL A 38 4.47 1.63 -6.99
C VAL A 38 3.94 0.20 -6.96
N GLY A 39 2.71 0.02 -7.44
CA GLY A 39 2.04 -1.27 -7.49
C GLY A 39 1.39 -1.53 -8.83
N SER A 40 1.13 -2.80 -9.15
CA SER A 40 0.36 -3.20 -10.33
C SER A 40 -0.98 -3.78 -9.93
N ALA A 41 -1.98 -3.58 -10.78
CA ALA A 41 -3.36 -4.03 -10.65
C ALA A 41 -3.75 -4.91 -11.85
N LEU A 42 -2.84 -5.78 -12.30
CA LEU A 42 -3.02 -6.58 -13.53
C LEU A 42 -3.88 -7.84 -13.36
N GLY A 43 -4.25 -8.17 -12.11
CA GLY A 43 -5.12 -9.31 -11.79
C GLY A 43 -6.60 -9.04 -12.09
N SER A 44 -7.44 -10.05 -11.89
CA SER A 44 -8.90 -9.98 -12.13
C SER A 44 -9.64 -8.92 -11.30
N GLY A 45 -9.05 -8.45 -10.20
CA GLY A 45 -9.63 -7.40 -9.36
C GLY A 45 -9.44 -5.97 -9.85
N GLY A 46 -8.54 -5.75 -10.84
CA GLY A 46 -8.25 -4.41 -11.37
C GLY A 46 -7.89 -3.37 -10.29
N MET A 47 -8.20 -2.11 -10.57
CA MET A 47 -7.96 -0.96 -9.71
C MET A 47 -8.73 -0.99 -8.38
N LYS A 48 -9.60 -1.97 -8.13
CA LYS A 48 -10.14 -2.22 -6.76
C LYS A 48 -9.03 -2.43 -5.73
N ARG A 49 -7.82 -2.82 -6.19
CA ARG A 49 -6.61 -2.89 -5.38
C ARG A 49 -6.25 -1.54 -4.72
N VAL A 50 -6.37 -0.42 -5.43
CA VAL A 50 -6.10 0.92 -4.89
C VAL A 50 -7.05 1.23 -3.74
N LYS A 51 -8.35 1.02 -3.96
CA LYS A 51 -9.37 1.19 -2.91
C LYS A 51 -9.07 0.34 -1.68
N ARG A 52 -8.62 -0.92 -1.88
CA ARG A 52 -8.25 -1.79 -0.76
C ARG A 52 -7.12 -1.21 0.09
N HIS A 53 -6.07 -0.64 -0.51
CA HIS A 53 -4.98 0.00 0.24
C HIS A 53 -5.49 1.19 1.05
N ILE A 54 -6.29 2.07 0.44
CA ILE A 54 -6.89 3.22 1.12
C ILE A 54 -7.77 2.76 2.30
N ASP A 55 -8.72 1.85 2.04
CA ASP A 55 -9.60 1.31 3.08
C ASP A 55 -8.79 0.65 4.22
N PHE A 56 -7.72 -0.08 3.89
CA PHE A 56 -6.84 -0.70 4.88
C PHE A 56 -6.12 0.36 5.72
N SER A 57 -5.51 1.37 5.09
CA SER A 57 -4.76 2.42 5.79
C SER A 57 -5.61 3.18 6.80
N LEU A 58 -6.91 3.36 6.50
CA LEU A 58 -7.86 4.07 7.35
C LEU A 58 -8.40 3.22 8.50
N ARG A 59 -8.58 1.90 8.29
CA ARG A 59 -9.29 1.03 9.24
C ARG A 59 -8.38 0.11 10.03
N LYS A 60 -7.29 -0.37 9.42
CA LYS A 60 -6.35 -1.35 9.97
C LYS A 60 -7.05 -2.57 10.61
N ASP A 61 -8.17 -3.00 10.01
CA ASP A 61 -9.12 -4.00 10.54
C ASP A 61 -8.81 -5.45 10.13
N ARG A 62 -7.69 -5.67 9.45
CA ARG A 62 -7.29 -6.95 8.86
C ARG A 62 -5.78 -7.05 8.77
N ASN A 63 -5.28 -8.24 8.44
CA ASN A 63 -3.83 -8.45 8.28
C ASN A 63 -3.28 -7.76 7.02
N PRO A 64 -2.06 -7.17 7.10
CA PRO A 64 -1.35 -6.63 5.95
C PRO A 64 -1.19 -7.69 4.85
N ARG A 65 -1.41 -7.30 3.59
CA ARG A 65 -1.27 -8.20 2.44
C ARG A 65 -0.13 -7.80 1.52
N TRP A 66 0.13 -6.51 1.39
CA TRP A 66 1.24 -5.97 0.59
C TRP A 66 2.18 -5.14 1.45
N HIS A 67 3.39 -4.88 0.97
CA HIS A 67 4.42 -4.18 1.73
C HIS A 67 3.97 -2.82 2.26
N VAL A 68 3.20 -2.06 1.47
CA VAL A 68 2.64 -0.77 1.89
C VAL A 68 1.57 -0.89 2.97
N ASP A 69 0.92 -2.05 3.12
CA ASP A 69 -0.08 -2.26 4.17
C ASP A 69 0.56 -2.39 5.57
N TYR A 70 1.89 -2.49 5.66
CA TYR A 70 2.60 -2.50 6.95
C TYR A 70 2.83 -1.08 7.50
N LEU A 71 2.56 -0.04 6.70
CA LEU A 71 2.55 1.37 7.10
C LEU A 71 1.13 1.77 7.53
#